data_AF-A0A954K0Z9-F1
#
_entry.id   AF-A0A954K0Z9-F1
#
_cell.length_a   1.000
_cell.length_b   1.000
_cell.length_c   1.000
_cell.angle_alpha   90.00
_cell.angle_beta   90.00
_cell.angle_gamma   90.00
#
_symmetry.space_group_name_H-M   'P 1'
#
loop_
_entity.id
_entity.type
_entity.pdbx_description
1 polymer ?
#
loop_
_entity_poly.entity_id
_entity_poly.type
_entity_poly.pdbx_seq_one_letter_code
_entity_poly.pdbx_strand_id
1 'polypeptide(L)' 'MINKIIDVSLNNRFVVLLLVILLVAGGVWSMLRLPVDAVPDLTNVQVQVLTTSPSL' A
#
# COMPACT_ATOMS: atom_id res chain seq x y z
N MET A 1 14.90 22.12 -18.15
CA MET A 1 13.64 21.48 -17.69
C MET A 1 13.66 21.25 -16.18
N ILE A 2 14.65 20.54 -15.63
CA ILE A 2 14.73 20.29 -14.17
C ILE A 2 14.82 21.59 -13.35
N ASN A 3 15.63 22.56 -13.80
CA ASN A 3 15.76 23.87 -13.15
C ASN A 3 14.41 24.59 -13.06
N LYS A 4 13.59 24.52 -14.12
CA LYS A 4 12.25 25.11 -14.13
C LYS A 4 11.34 24.48 -13.07
N ILE A 5 11.45 23.18 -12.82
CA ILE A 5 10.68 22.49 -11.78
C ILE A 5 11.17 22.93 -10.40
N ILE A 6 12.49 23.04 -10.20
CA ILE A 6 13.10 23.52 -8.96
C ILE A 6 12.66 24.97 -8.68
N ASP A 7 12.74 25.85 -9.67
CA ASP A 7 12.34 27.26 -9.54
C ASP A 7 10.86 27.41 -9.18
N VAL A 8 9.98 26.64 -9.84
CA VAL A 8 8.55 26.61 -9.51
C VAL A 8 8.30 26.04 -8.11
N SER A 9 9.07 25.04 -7.69
CA SER A 9 8.97 24.44 -6.35
C SER A 9 9.43 25.40 -5.25
N LEU A 10 10.51 26.14 -5.50
CA LEU A 10 11.04 27.15 -4.57
C LEU A 10 10.12 28.37 -4.47
N ASN A 11 9.56 28.83 -5.58
CA ASN A 11 8.62 29.96 -5.58
C ASN A 11 7.31 29.62 -4.84
N ASN A 12 6.87 28.36 -4.90
CA ASN A 12 5.66 27.87 -4.24
C ASN A 12 5.97 27.01 -3.00
N ARG A 13 7.03 27.35 -2.26
CA ARG A 13 7.54 26.56 -1.12
C ARG A 13 6.47 26.15 -0.10
N PHE A 14 5.48 27.01 0.15
CA PHE A 14 4.39 26.72 1.07
C PHE A 14 3.46 25.62 0.56
N VAL A 15 3.11 25.66 -0.74
CA VAL A 15 2.29 24.63 -1.38
C VAL A 15 3.04 23.30 -1.38
N VAL A 16 4.33 23.32 -1.70
CA VAL A 16 5.18 22.12 -1.69
C VAL A 16 5.23 21.51 -0.28
N LEU A 17 5.47 22.33 0.75
CA LEU A 17 5.46 21.85 2.15
C LEU A 17 4.12 21.24 2.56
N LEU A 18 3.00 21.88 2.19
CA LEU A 18 1.67 21.36 2.48
C LEU A 18 1.44 20.01 1.80
N LEU A 19 1.82 19.88 0.52
CA LEU A 19 1.72 18.62 -0.22
C LEU A 19 2.57 17.51 0.41
N VAL A 20 3.79 17.83 0.87
CA VAL A 20 4.65 16.88 1.59
C VAL A 20 3.99 16.43 2.89
N ILE A 21 3.41 17.35 3.68
CA ILE A 21 2.71 17.00 4.93
C ILE A 21 1.53 16.08 4.64
N LEU A 22 0.72 16.38 3.63
CA LEU A 22 -0.40 15.52 3.24
C LEU A 22 0.07 14.13 2.79
N LEU A 23 1.17 14.06 2.03
CA LEU A 23 1.76 12.81 1.58
C LEU A 23 2.27 11.99 2.77
N VAL A 24 2.95 12.61 3.73
CA VAL A 24 3.42 11.95 4.95
C VAL A 24 2.23 11.47 5.79
N ALA A 25 1.21 12.30 6.00
CA ALA A 25 0.03 11.92 6.76
C ALA A 25 -0.71 10.74 6.11
N GLY A 26 -0.89 10.76 4.79
CA GLY A 26 -1.48 9.66 4.03
C GLY A 26 -0.61 8.39 4.08
N GLY A 27 0.71 8.55 4.00
CA GLY A 27 1.67 7.46 4.13
C GLY A 27 1.63 6.78 5.49
N VAL A 28 1.63 7.55 6.57
CA VAL A 28 1.50 7.04 7.95
C VAL A 28 0.15 6.35 8.15
N TRP A 29 -0.93 6.96 7.68
CA TRP A 29 -2.27 6.38 7.75
C TRP A 29 -2.35 5.02 7.04
N SER A 30 -1.74 4.93 5.85
CA SER A 30 -1.65 3.68 5.08
C SER A 30 -0.81 2.64 5.82
N MET A 31 0.37 3.03 6.30
CA MET A 31 1.27 2.15 7.05
C MET A 31 0.60 1.53 8.28
N LEU A 32 -0.20 2.32 9.02
CA LEU A 32 -0.91 1.83 10.21
C LEU A 32 -2.10 0.92 9.89
N ARG A 33 -2.60 0.93 8.65
CA ARG A 33 -3.80 0.18 8.22
C ARG A 33 -3.49 -0.98 7.28
N LEU A 34 -2.24 -1.07 6.83
CA LEU A 34 -1.77 -2.18 6.02
C LEU A 34 -1.82 -3.45 6.87
N PRO A 35 -2.60 -4.47 6.49
CA PRO A 35 -2.56 -5.76 7.15
C PRO A 35 -1.19 -6.37 6.86
N VAL A 36 -0.37 -6.52 7.90
CA VAL A 36 0.94 -7.15 7.80
C VAL A 36 0.79 -8.60 8.23
N ASP A 37 0.99 -9.52 7.29
CA ASP A 37 1.14 -10.93 7.61
C ASP A 37 2.61 -11.30 7.77
N ALA A 38 2.88 -12.15 8.76
CA ALA A 38 4.25 -12.55 9.11
C ALA A 38 4.88 -13.50 8.09
N VAL A 39 4.07 -14.10 7.22
CA VAL A 39 4.49 -15.07 6.20
C VAL A 39 3.80 -14.77 4.88
N PRO A 40 4.48 -14.98 3.74
CA PRO A 40 3.80 -14.93 2.45
C PRO A 40 2.76 -16.06 2.38
N ASP A 41 1.66 -15.83 1.67
CA ASP A 41 0.69 -16.89 1.40
C ASP A 41 1.32 -17.94 0.49
N LEU A 42 1.61 -19.10 1.09
CA LEU A 42 2.20 -20.27 0.42
C LEU A 42 1.14 -21.32 0.09
N THR A 43 -0.15 -21.03 0.31
CA THR A 43 -1.21 -22.00 0.03
C THR A 43 -1.49 -22.07 -1.46
N ASN A 44 -1.49 -23.28 -2.01
CA ASN A 44 -1.91 -23.48 -3.39
C ASN A 44 -3.43 -23.33 -3.48
N VAL A 45 -3.91 -22.76 -4.57
CA VAL A 45 -5.35 -22.75 -4.87
C VAL A 45 -5.79 -24.18 -5.19
N GLN A 46 -6.42 -24.85 -4.23
CA GLN A 46 -6.88 -26.23 -4.34
C GLN A 46 -8.40 -26.30 -4.25
N VAL A 47 -9.01 -27.07 -5.14
CA VAL A 47 -10.41 -27.47 -5.05
C VAL A 47 -10.47 -28.88 -4.49
N GLN A 48 -11.02 -29.04 -3.30
CA GLN A 48 -11.12 -30.35 -2.63
C GLN A 48 -12.55 -30.89 -2.74
N VAL A 49 -12.67 -32.13 -3.21
CA VAL A 49 -13.95 -32.87 -3.23
C VAL A 49 -13.85 -34.00 -2.21
N LEU A 50 -14.57 -33.85 -1.10
CA LEU A 50 -14.66 -34.85 -0.03
C LEU A 50 -16.05 -35.48 -0.09
N THR A 51 -16.10 -36.76 -0.46
CA THR A 51 -17.33 -37.56 -0.42
C THR A 51 -17.17 -38.62 0.67
N THR A 52 -17.98 -38.52 1.72
CA THR A 52 -18.02 -39.51 2.79
C THR A 52 -19.22 -40.43 2.62
N SER A 53 -18.99 -41.73 2.42
CA SER A 53 -20.04 -42.77 2.44
C SER A 53 -19.71 -43.76 3.56
N PRO A 54 -20.35 -43.67 4.74
CA PRO A 54 -20.04 -44.53 5.88
C PRO A 54 -20.47 -46.00 5.71
N SER A 55 -21.20 -46.34 4.64
CA SER A 55 -21.88 -47.64 4.51
C SER A 55 -21.83 -48.26 3.10
N LEU A 56 -20.82 -47.93 2.28
CA LEU A 56 -20.47 -48.64 1.04
C LEU A 56 -18.98 -48.95 1.02
#